data_AF-A0A3M1K4V7-F1
#
_entry.id   AF-A0A3M1K4V7-F1
#
_cell.length_a   1.000
_cell.length_b   1.000
_cell.length_c   1.000
_cell.angle_alpha   90.00
_cell.angle_beta   90.00
_cell.angle_gamma   90.00
#
_symmetry.space_group_name_H-M   'P 1'
#
loop_
_entity.id
_entity.type
_entity.pdbx_description
1 polymer ?
#
loop_
_entity_poly.entity_id
_entity_poly.type
_entity_poly.pdbx_seq_one_letter_code
_entity_poly.pdbx_strand_id
1 'polypeptide(L)'
;MSFHSAIVSPKGVWWKPANKQERIWVTVAFIWCMVLFAMMPFWHIRGGQNPSGIRAKVQPAAYVERVNQFIADYQVGSESGIPVVEPPPGADIYLLGRMWQWMPILKLKE
;
A
#
# COMPACT_ATOMS: atom_id res chain seq x y z
N MET A 1 -24.23 1.07 48.20
CA MET A 1 -23.91 1.28 46.77
C MET A 1 -24.56 0.14 46.01
N SER A 2 -25.64 0.39 45.27
CA SER A 2 -26.36 -0.68 44.54
C SER A 2 -25.58 -1.00 43.25
N PHE A 3 -24.96 -2.17 43.20
CA PHE A 3 -24.31 -2.66 41.98
C PHE A 3 -25.37 -3.21 41.04
N HIS A 4 -25.57 -2.57 39.88
CA HIS A 4 -26.46 -3.06 38.83
C HIS A 4 -25.68 -4.01 37.91
N SER A 5 -26.21 -5.22 37.70
CA SER A 5 -25.62 -6.22 36.80
C SER A 5 -25.64 -5.73 35.35
N ALA A 6 -24.52 -5.86 34.62
CA ALA A 6 -24.40 -5.48 33.21
C ALA A 6 -25.22 -6.36 32.25
N ILE A 7 -25.79 -7.48 32.74
CA ILE A 7 -26.61 -8.41 31.96
C ILE A 7 -28.08 -7.95 31.89
N VAL A 8 -28.54 -7.11 32.81
CA VAL A 8 -29.95 -6.69 32.87
C VAL A 8 -30.09 -5.31 32.24
N SER A 9 -30.97 -5.19 31.23
CA SER A 9 -31.21 -3.91 30.57
C SER A 9 -31.73 -2.87 31.55
N PRO A 10 -31.19 -1.64 31.56
CA PRO A 10 -31.67 -0.57 32.42
C PRO A 10 -33.13 -0.23 32.09
N LYS A 11 -33.94 0.01 33.13
CA LYS A 11 -35.37 0.32 32.97
C LYS A 11 -35.55 1.80 32.60
N GLY A 12 -36.36 2.06 31.56
CA GLY A 12 -36.72 3.42 31.13
C GLY A 12 -35.61 4.15 30.37
N VAL A 13 -35.72 5.47 30.27
CA VAL A 13 -34.68 6.33 29.68
C VAL A 13 -33.55 6.50 30.69
N TRP A 14 -32.49 5.72 30.51
CA TRP A 14 -31.36 5.65 31.43
C TRP A 14 -30.24 6.64 31.11
N TRP A 15 -30.28 7.26 29.93
CA TRP A 15 -29.30 8.26 29.48
C TRP A 15 -29.79 9.68 29.73
N LYS A 16 -28.84 10.59 29.96
CA LYS A 16 -29.11 12.02 30.06
C LYS A 16 -28.63 12.71 28.78
N PRO A 17 -29.27 13.80 28.34
CA PRO A 17 -28.78 14.57 27.20
C PRO A 17 -27.33 14.99 27.39
N ALA A 18 -26.53 14.84 26.33
CA ALA A 18 -25.13 15.25 26.36
C ALA A 18 -24.99 16.71 26.79
N ASN A 19 -24.08 16.96 27.72
CA ASN A 19 -23.82 18.31 28.21
C ASN A 19 -23.07 19.14 27.15
N LYS A 20 -22.93 20.45 27.38
CA LYS A 20 -22.29 21.35 26.40
C LYS A 20 -20.85 20.94 26.07
N GLN A 21 -20.09 20.46 27.06
CA GLN A 21 -18.68 20.07 26.88
C GLN A 21 -18.55 18.81 26.03
N GLU A 22 -19.38 17.79 26.30
CA GLU A 22 -19.43 16.54 25.56
C GLU A 22 -19.78 16.79 24.08
N ARG A 23 -20.78 17.64 23.81
CA ARG A 23 -21.12 18.01 22.43
C ARG A 23 -19.97 18.69 21.70
N ILE A 24 -19.23 19.58 22.38
CA ILE A 24 -18.06 20.26 21.80
C ILE A 24 -16.98 19.22 21.43
N TRP A 25 -16.64 18.32 22.34
CA TRP A 25 -15.61 17.30 22.10
C TRP A 25 -15.99 16.34 20.98
N VAL A 26 -17.24 15.87 20.95
CA VAL A 26 -17.74 15.03 19.85
C VAL A 26 -17.67 15.77 18.52
N THR A 27 -18.01 17.06 18.50
CA THR A 27 -17.93 17.88 17.28
C THR A 27 -16.48 18.05 16.81
N VAL A 28 -15.55 18.33 17.72
CA VAL A 28 -14.11 18.45 17.39
C VAL A 28 -13.56 17.12 16.86
N ALA A 29 -13.87 16.01 17.52
CA ALA A 29 -13.45 14.68 17.08
C ALA A 29 -14.02 14.35 15.69
N PHE A 30 -15.30 14.64 15.46
CA PHE A 30 -15.94 14.43 14.15
C PHE A 30 -15.27 15.25 13.05
N ILE A 31 -15.02 16.55 13.29
CA ILE A 31 -14.31 17.42 12.33
C ILE A 31 -12.92 16.84 12.04
N TRP A 32 -12.21 16.39 13.07
CA TRP A 32 -10.89 15.78 12.88
C TRP A 32 -10.94 14.50 12.05
N CYS A 33 -11.91 13.61 12.31
CA CYS A 33 -12.14 12.43 11.47
C CYS A 33 -12.42 12.80 10.01
N MET A 34 -13.21 13.86 9.77
CA MET A 34 -13.48 14.35 8.41
C MET A 34 -12.22 14.89 7.72
N VAL A 35 -11.33 15.58 8.45
CA VAL A 35 -10.03 16.03 7.91
C VAL A 35 -9.18 14.84 7.49
N LEU A 36 -9.00 13.86 8.38
CA LEU A 36 -8.22 12.65 8.08
C LEU A 36 -8.82 11.85 6.92
N PHE A 37 -10.16 11.74 6.87
CA PHE A 37 -10.85 11.10 5.76
C PHE A 37 -10.59 11.82 4.43
N ALA A 38 -10.64 13.16 4.41
CA ALA A 38 -10.36 13.95 3.22
C ALA A 38 -8.88 13.90 2.79
N MET A 39 -7.94 13.66 3.72
CA MET A 39 -6.54 13.44 3.39
C MET A 39 -6.33 12.17 2.55
N MET A 40 -7.15 11.12 2.71
CA MET A 40 -7.01 9.88 1.94
C MET A 40 -7.16 10.09 0.42
N PRO A 41 -8.27 10.65 -0.12
CA PRO A 41 -8.39 10.90 -1.56
C PRO A 41 -7.39 11.98 -2.04
N PHE A 42 -7.05 12.96 -1.20
CA PHE A 42 -6.04 13.95 -1.54
C PHE A 42 -4.67 13.31 -1.79
N TRP A 43 -4.23 12.40 -0.92
CA TRP A 43 -3.02 11.61 -1.12
C TRP A 43 -3.15 10.60 -2.26
N HIS A 44 -4.34 10.06 -2.51
CA HIS A 44 -4.55 9.17 -3.66
C HIS A 44 -4.27 9.88 -5.00
N ILE A 45 -4.63 11.17 -5.11
CA ILE A 45 -4.39 11.97 -6.33
C ILE A 45 -2.94 12.46 -6.39
N ARG A 46 -2.39 12.97 -5.27
CA ARG A 46 -1.08 13.62 -5.25
C ARG A 46 0.09 12.66 -5.01
N GLY A 47 -0.16 11.52 -4.39
CA GLY A 47 0.88 10.66 -3.84
C GLY A 47 1.69 9.89 -4.87
N GLY A 48 1.15 9.61 -6.07
CA GLY A 48 1.85 8.86 -7.12
C GLY A 48 2.32 7.45 -6.73
N GLN A 49 2.05 6.99 -5.50
CA GLN A 49 2.53 5.73 -4.95
C GLN A 49 1.65 4.53 -5.27
N ASN A 50 0.46 4.74 -5.84
CA ASN A 50 -0.40 3.63 -6.24
C ASN A 50 -0.07 3.25 -7.69
N PRO A 51 0.62 2.13 -7.94
CA PRO A 51 0.92 1.70 -9.30
C PRO A 51 -0.40 1.41 -10.02
N SER A 52 -0.81 2.34 -10.89
CA SER A 52 -1.94 2.22 -11.80
C SER A 52 -1.60 1.37 -13.04
N GLY A 53 -0.48 0.67 -13.01
CA GLY A 53 0.05 -0.11 -14.13
C GLY A 53 -0.91 -1.20 -14.61
N ILE A 54 -0.80 -1.52 -15.89
CA ILE A 54 -1.57 -2.58 -16.57
C ILE A 54 -1.22 -3.93 -15.94
N ARG A 55 -2.23 -4.64 -15.44
CA ARG A 55 -2.09 -6.02 -14.95
C ARG A 55 -2.56 -6.97 -16.04
N ALA A 56 -1.62 -7.68 -16.65
CA ALA A 56 -1.92 -8.68 -17.68
C ALA A 56 -1.65 -10.09 -17.16
N LYS A 57 -2.39 -11.07 -17.68
CA LYS A 57 -2.06 -12.49 -17.53
C LYS A 57 -0.94 -12.83 -18.51
N VAL A 58 0.05 -13.58 -18.06
CA VAL A 58 1.17 -14.06 -18.89
C VAL A 58 1.45 -15.53 -18.57
N GLN A 59 1.83 -16.33 -19.57
CA GLN A 59 2.31 -17.68 -19.32
C GLN A 59 3.66 -17.61 -18.59
N PRO A 60 3.85 -18.33 -17.46
CA PRO A 60 5.06 -18.20 -16.65
C PRO A 60 6.37 -18.43 -17.43
N ALA A 61 6.41 -19.47 -18.27
CA ALA A 61 7.58 -19.79 -19.09
C ALA A 61 7.93 -18.65 -20.06
N ALA A 62 6.93 -18.03 -20.68
CA ALA A 62 7.13 -16.88 -21.57
C ALA A 62 7.63 -15.64 -20.81
N TYR A 63 7.25 -15.47 -19.54
CA TYR A 63 7.75 -14.37 -18.73
C TYR A 63 9.22 -14.56 -18.35
N VAL A 64 9.60 -15.78 -17.95
CA VAL A 64 11.00 -16.13 -17.65
C VAL A 64 11.89 -15.91 -18.87
N GLU A 65 11.43 -16.28 -20.06
CA GLU A 65 12.19 -16.07 -21.30
C GLU A 65 12.45 -14.58 -21.57
N ARG A 66 11.45 -13.71 -21.39
CA ARG A 66 11.62 -12.26 -21.52
C ARG A 66 12.62 -11.69 -20.52
N VAL A 67 12.60 -12.19 -19.28
CA VAL A 67 13.58 -11.78 -18.24
C VAL A 67 14.99 -12.22 -18.63
N ASN A 68 15.16 -13.43 -19.17
CA ASN A 68 16.47 -13.91 -19.62
C ASN A 68 17.00 -13.09 -20.81
N GLN A 69 16.14 -12.74 -21.76
CA GLN A 69 16.47 -11.84 -22.87
C GLN A 69 16.87 -10.46 -22.36
N PHE A 70 16.08 -9.88 -21.47
CA PHE A 70 16.38 -8.60 -20.82
C PHE A 70 17.74 -8.60 -20.09
N ILE A 71 18.08 -9.72 -19.41
CA ILE A 71 19.39 -9.90 -18.81
C ILE A 71 20.48 -9.95 -19.88
N ALA A 72 20.31 -10.77 -20.92
CA ALA A 72 21.29 -10.91 -21.99
C ALA A 72 21.60 -9.58 -22.70
N ASP A 73 20.59 -8.73 -22.90
CA ASP A 73 20.71 -7.47 -23.62
C ASP A 73 21.43 -6.38 -22.82
N TYR A 74 21.26 -6.36 -21.49
CA TYR A 74 21.63 -5.22 -20.64
C TYR A 74 22.51 -5.58 -19.44
N GLN A 75 23.00 -6.82 -19.35
CA GLN A 75 23.89 -7.24 -18.27
C GLN A 75 25.25 -6.52 -18.34
N VAL A 76 25.64 -5.90 -17.23
CA VAL A 76 26.93 -5.22 -17.07
C VAL A 76 27.85 -5.92 -16.08
N GLY A 77 27.34 -6.91 -15.33
CA GLY A 77 28.12 -7.62 -14.33
C GLY A 77 27.32 -8.70 -13.60
N SER A 78 27.86 -9.18 -12.49
CA SER A 78 27.20 -10.12 -11.59
C SER A 78 27.64 -9.87 -10.15
N GLU A 79 26.70 -9.89 -9.21
CA GLU A 79 26.95 -9.81 -7.78
C GLU A 79 26.45 -11.07 -7.10
N SER A 80 27.33 -11.80 -6.41
CA SER A 80 26.99 -13.07 -5.73
C SER A 80 26.27 -14.09 -6.63
N GLY A 81 26.60 -14.11 -7.93
CA GLY A 81 25.97 -14.99 -8.92
C GLY A 81 24.64 -14.48 -9.48
N ILE A 82 24.20 -13.27 -9.11
CA ILE A 82 23.00 -12.63 -9.63
C ILE A 82 23.41 -11.59 -10.69
N PRO A 83 22.87 -11.65 -11.93
CA PRO A 83 23.22 -10.69 -12.96
C PRO A 83 22.80 -9.27 -12.57
N VAL A 84 23.71 -8.31 -12.81
CA VAL A 84 23.48 -6.87 -12.65
C VAL A 84 23.17 -6.30 -14.03
N VAL A 85 22.03 -5.65 -14.16
CA VAL A 85 21.47 -5.17 -15.42
C VAL A 85 21.29 -3.65 -15.37
N GLU A 86 21.82 -2.95 -16.37
CA GLU A 86 21.80 -1.48 -16.50
C GLU A 86 21.08 -1.08 -17.80
N PRO A 87 19.73 -1.06 -17.81
CA PRO A 87 18.97 -0.68 -19.00
C PRO A 87 19.01 0.85 -19.23
N PRO A 88 18.88 1.32 -20.48
CA PRO A 88 18.81 2.75 -20.77
C PRO A 88 17.50 3.36 -20.23
N PRO A 89 17.48 4.69 -19.94
CA PRO A 89 16.27 5.37 -19.49
C PRO A 89 15.11 5.19 -20.47
N GLY A 90 13.93 4.86 -19.94
CA GLY A 90 12.71 4.63 -20.74
C GLY A 90 12.57 3.22 -21.33
N ALA A 91 13.53 2.32 -21.13
CA ALA A 91 13.37 0.92 -21.51
C ALA A 91 12.39 0.18 -20.59
N ASP A 92 11.74 -0.87 -21.13
CA ASP A 92 10.91 -1.77 -20.36
C ASP A 92 11.77 -2.62 -19.42
N ILE A 93 11.43 -2.61 -18.12
CA ILE A 93 12.17 -3.33 -17.08
C ILE A 93 11.44 -4.63 -16.75
N TYR A 94 12.18 -5.73 -16.73
CA TYR A 94 11.68 -7.04 -16.34
C TYR A 94 12.30 -7.50 -15.02
N LEU A 95 11.47 -7.87 -14.06
CA LEU A 95 11.90 -8.35 -12.74
C LEU A 95 11.14 -9.64 -12.39
N LEU A 96 11.89 -10.73 -12.24
CA LEU A 96 11.34 -12.02 -11.83
C LEU A 96 11.39 -12.18 -10.32
N GLY A 97 10.22 -12.33 -9.70
CA GLY A 97 10.07 -12.80 -8.33
C GLY A 97 9.93 -14.32 -8.29
N ARG A 98 10.79 -14.99 -7.52
CA ARG A 98 10.70 -16.42 -7.20
C ARG A 98 10.81 -16.63 -5.69
N MET A 99 10.65 -17.87 -5.26
CA MET A 99 10.73 -18.21 -3.84
C MET A 99 12.07 -17.73 -3.24
N TRP A 100 11.99 -16.78 -2.30
CA TRP A 100 13.13 -16.16 -1.59
C TRP A 100 14.12 -15.34 -2.43
N GLN A 101 13.82 -15.05 -3.70
CA GLN A 101 14.78 -14.32 -4.55
C GLN A 101 14.09 -13.46 -5.61
N TRP A 102 14.74 -12.33 -5.92
CA TRP A 102 14.45 -11.48 -7.07
C TRP A 102 15.62 -11.48 -8.03
N MET A 103 15.36 -11.41 -9.34
CA MET A 103 16.39 -11.25 -10.36
C MET A 103 15.87 -10.49 -11.57
N PRO A 104 16.70 -9.71 -12.28
CA PRO A 104 18.10 -9.35 -11.98
C PRO A 104 18.24 -8.24 -10.92
N ILE A 105 19.48 -7.90 -10.55
CA ILE A 105 19.78 -6.66 -9.81
C ILE A 105 19.73 -5.50 -10.81
N LEU A 106 18.88 -4.50 -10.54
CA LEU A 106 18.68 -3.36 -11.43
C LEU A 106 19.58 -2.19 -11.00
N LYS A 107 20.47 -1.77 -11.89
CA LYS A 107 21.24 -0.54 -11.75
C LYS A 107 20.59 0.54 -12.62
N LEU A 108 19.68 1.31 -12.03
CA LEU A 108 18.93 2.35 -12.73
C LEU A 108 19.69 3.68 -12.71
N LYS A 109 19.60 4.42 -13.81
CA LYS A 109 20.06 5.81 -13.90
C LYS A 109 18.90 6.74 -13.56
N GLU A 110 19.21 7.84 -12.85
CA GLU A 110 18.26 8.94 -12.62
C GLU A 110 17.94 9.71 -13.91
#